data_AF-A0A5C9ERS5-F1
#
_entry.id   AF-A0A5C9ERS5-F1
#
_cell.length_a   1.000
_cell.length_b   1.000
_cell.length_c   1.000
_cell.angle_alpha   90.00
_cell.angle_beta   90.00
_cell.angle_gamma   90.00
#
_symmetry.space_group_name_H-M   'P 1'
#
loop_
_entity.id
_entity.type
_entity.pdbx_description
1 polymer ?
#
loop_
_entity_poly.entity_id
_entity_poly.type
_entity_poly.pdbx_seq_one_letter_code
_entity_poly.pdbx_strand_id
1 'polypeptide(L)'
;MLDKKLFIKILVFWSLFSANLILAYYIGYWGSLFFSSLAYLYFLIIIPIISCVFLVRLYENHRRIPLKREILVCVYFILNILFGFVIGLYLPFMESISRDFFPIFMLPLLLLLNYVLIRRLQFYVYEETSQKLKKGKKHVEEIKYDKPVIEYEDEKYIFSIRSLILLGIGAPISAILIYFFFDLKINYWLHEIVVKQTVYFLNLFFDMDVQATYSPIGKYHWSFTNIGSRASIGFETFCTGVQAICVFAGVIIFTPHSKDKTTNRDILWRKTKSLIISSVIFYAVNIIRMLIQIYLYYIGYAWDDIHYSISAASSFIAAIIVLLMHKWIPEFIISLIYAYTLIKQGITGRTKNK
;
A
#
# COMPACT_ATOMS: atom_id res chain seq x y z
N MET A 1 18.93 9.17 -23.17
CA MET A 1 17.87 10.20 -23.13
C MET A 1 16.53 9.49 -23.16
N LEU A 2 15.69 9.64 -22.13
CA LEU A 2 14.28 9.28 -22.27
C LEU A 2 13.74 10.10 -23.45
N ASP A 3 13.11 9.44 -24.44
CA ASP A 3 12.50 10.13 -25.56
C ASP A 3 11.53 11.20 -25.01
N LYS A 4 11.79 12.49 -25.29
CA LYS A 4 10.97 13.60 -24.78
C LYS A 4 9.49 13.36 -25.10
N LYS A 5 9.18 12.72 -26.23
CA LYS A 5 7.82 12.34 -26.62
C LYS A 5 7.18 11.36 -25.64
N LEU A 6 7.95 10.39 -25.15
CA LEU A 6 7.49 9.39 -24.20
C LEU A 6 7.19 10.01 -22.83
N PHE A 7 8.06 10.92 -22.38
CA PHE A 7 7.83 11.65 -21.14
C PHE A 7 6.55 12.51 -21.21
N ILE A 8 6.37 13.27 -22.30
CA ILE A 8 5.16 14.06 -22.54
C ILE A 8 3.92 13.16 -22.57
N LYS A 9 3.98 12.01 -23.25
CA LYS A 9 2.86 11.05 -23.27
C LYS A 9 2.49 10.57 -21.86
N ILE A 10 3.47 10.19 -21.03
CA ILE A 10 3.21 9.77 -19.64
C ILE A 10 2.53 10.89 -18.86
N LEU A 11 3.05 12.12 -18.97
CA LEU A 11 2.51 13.27 -18.26
C LEU A 11 1.06 13.56 -18.66
N VAL A 12 0.76 13.58 -19.96
CA VAL A 12 -0.60 13.85 -20.47
C VAL A 12 -1.58 12.81 -19.97
N PHE A 13 -1.27 11.51 -20.11
CA PHE A 13 -2.17 10.47 -19.65
C PHE A 13 -2.27 10.43 -18.13
N TRP A 14 -1.20 10.76 -17.40
CA TRP A 14 -1.25 10.90 -15.95
C TRP A 14 -2.20 12.00 -15.53
N SER A 15 -2.17 13.16 -16.19
CA SER A 15 -3.14 14.23 -15.96
C SER A 15 -4.58 13.79 -16.28
N LEU A 16 -4.81 13.05 -17.37
CA LEU A 16 -6.14 12.57 -17.75
C LEU A 16 -6.71 11.55 -16.75
N PHE A 17 -5.93 10.53 -16.37
CA PHE A 17 -6.35 9.56 -15.35
C PHE A 17 -6.56 10.23 -13.98
N SER A 18 -5.74 11.23 -13.65
CA SER A 18 -5.86 12.03 -12.43
C SER A 18 -7.13 12.88 -12.42
N ALA A 19 -7.45 13.55 -13.53
CA ALA A 19 -8.69 14.31 -13.66
C ALA A 19 -9.91 13.40 -13.54
N ASN A 20 -9.87 12.20 -14.13
CA ASN A 20 -10.95 11.22 -14.04
C ASN A 20 -11.15 10.70 -12.60
N LEU A 21 -10.07 10.50 -11.85
CA LEU A 21 -10.11 10.13 -10.43
C LEU A 21 -10.73 11.26 -9.57
N ILE A 22 -10.29 12.50 -9.78
CA ILE A 22 -10.82 13.67 -9.06
C ILE A 22 -12.31 13.88 -9.37
N LEU A 23 -12.70 13.69 -10.63
CA LEU A 23 -14.11 13.71 -11.03
C LEU A 23 -14.92 12.65 -10.27
N ALA A 24 -14.43 11.42 -10.17
CA ALA A 24 -15.10 10.35 -9.42
C ALA A 24 -15.28 10.71 -7.93
N TYR A 25 -14.26 11.30 -7.31
CA TYR A 25 -14.36 11.84 -5.95
C TYR A 25 -15.48 12.88 -5.81
N TYR A 26 -15.51 13.89 -6.69
CA TYR A 26 -16.53 14.94 -6.62
C TYR A 26 -17.94 14.41 -6.93
N ILE A 27 -18.07 13.41 -7.82
CA ILE A 27 -19.35 12.72 -8.04
C ILE A 27 -19.82 12.06 -6.75
N GLY A 28 -18.94 11.34 -6.03
CA GLY A 28 -19.26 10.74 -4.74
C GLY A 28 -19.65 11.78 -3.69
N TYR A 29 -18.85 12.84 -3.55
CA TYR A 29 -19.07 13.91 -2.58
C TYR A 29 -20.37 14.66 -2.82
N TRP A 30 -20.50 15.32 -3.97
CA TRP A 30 -21.69 16.12 -4.26
C TRP A 30 -22.94 15.26 -4.36
N GLY A 31 -22.81 14.08 -4.96
CA GLY A 31 -23.95 13.21 -5.10
C GLY A 31 -24.47 12.71 -3.74
N SER A 32 -23.61 12.47 -2.75
CA SER A 32 -24.04 12.09 -1.39
C SER A 32 -24.78 13.22 -0.66
N LEU A 33 -24.53 14.48 -1.03
CA LEU A 33 -25.21 15.63 -0.47
C LEU A 33 -26.56 15.90 -1.15
N PHE A 34 -26.67 15.65 -2.46
CA PHE A 34 -27.85 16.03 -3.24
C PHE A 34 -28.82 14.90 -3.54
N PHE A 35 -28.35 13.64 -3.62
CA PHE A 35 -29.21 12.50 -3.91
C PHE A 35 -29.58 11.76 -2.64
N SER A 36 -30.88 11.70 -2.34
CA SER A 36 -31.43 10.91 -1.24
C SER A 36 -31.32 9.40 -1.46
N SER A 37 -31.13 8.96 -2.72
CA SER A 37 -30.99 7.55 -3.07
C SER A 37 -29.59 7.23 -3.60
N LEU A 38 -28.97 6.23 -2.96
CA LEU A 38 -27.69 5.65 -3.38
C LEU A 38 -27.72 5.07 -4.81
N ALA A 39 -28.90 4.73 -5.34
CA ALA A 39 -29.02 4.17 -6.69
C ALA A 39 -28.53 5.13 -7.79
N TYR A 40 -28.85 6.43 -7.67
CA TYR A 40 -28.39 7.45 -8.63
C TYR A 40 -26.87 7.65 -8.55
N LEU A 41 -26.33 7.55 -7.34
CA LEU A 41 -24.90 7.63 -7.07
C LEU A 41 -24.12 6.48 -7.74
N TYR A 42 -24.64 5.25 -7.62
CA TYR A 42 -24.04 4.10 -8.30
C TYR A 42 -24.17 4.13 -9.82
N PHE A 43 -25.16 4.84 -10.37
CA PHE A 43 -25.21 5.04 -11.81
C PHE A 43 -24.14 6.04 -12.29
N LEU A 44 -23.94 7.13 -11.56
CA LEU A 44 -22.98 8.17 -11.94
C LEU A 44 -21.52 7.69 -11.95
N ILE A 45 -21.16 6.70 -11.12
CA ILE A 45 -19.81 6.12 -11.12
C ILE A 45 -19.48 5.35 -12.41
N ILE A 46 -20.49 4.94 -13.19
CA ILE A 46 -20.28 4.24 -14.46
C ILE A 46 -19.55 5.16 -15.46
N ILE A 47 -19.79 6.47 -15.40
CA ILE A 47 -19.17 7.46 -16.28
C ILE A 47 -17.63 7.45 -16.16
N PRO A 48 -17.02 7.65 -14.98
CA PRO A 48 -15.57 7.60 -14.84
C PRO A 48 -14.99 6.20 -15.12
N ILE A 49 -15.74 5.12 -14.89
CA ILE A 49 -15.32 3.76 -15.24
C ILE A 49 -15.22 3.59 -16.76
N ILE A 50 -16.24 4.01 -17.53
CA ILE A 50 -16.22 3.95 -19.00
C ILE A 50 -15.09 4.82 -19.55
N SER A 51 -14.95 6.04 -19.04
CA SER A 51 -13.86 6.96 -19.39
C SER A 51 -12.48 6.31 -19.16
N CYS A 52 -12.31 5.58 -18.06
CA CYS A 52 -11.08 4.87 -17.75
C CYS A 52 -10.74 3.79 -18.80
N VAL A 53 -11.71 2.96 -19.17
CA VAL A 53 -11.52 1.91 -20.18
C VAL A 53 -11.14 2.54 -21.53
N PHE A 54 -11.80 3.64 -21.89
CA PHE A 54 -11.46 4.40 -23.09
C PHE A 54 -10.03 4.95 -23.05
N LEU A 55 -9.60 5.54 -21.92
CA LEU A 55 -8.26 6.09 -21.76
C LEU A 55 -7.16 5.02 -21.85
N VAL A 56 -7.39 3.82 -21.30
CA VAL A 56 -6.44 2.70 -21.45
C VAL A 56 -6.28 2.32 -22.93
N ARG A 57 -7.39 2.14 -23.65
CA ARG A 57 -7.35 1.83 -25.09
C ARG A 57 -6.69 2.92 -25.91
N LEU A 58 -6.95 4.19 -25.58
CA LEU A 58 -6.32 5.34 -26.25
C LEU A 58 -4.80 5.38 -26.01
N TYR A 59 -4.34 4.98 -24.82
CA TYR A 59 -2.91 4.91 -24.50
C TYR A 59 -2.17 3.90 -25.37
N GLU A 60 -2.79 2.76 -25.67
CA GLU A 60 -2.15 1.66 -26.41
C GLU A 60 -1.82 2.00 -27.86
N ASN A 61 -2.52 2.96 -28.47
CA ASN A 61 -2.29 3.53 -29.81
C ASN A 61 -1.59 2.57 -30.81
N HIS A 62 -2.37 1.63 -31.38
CA HIS A 62 -1.99 0.59 -32.35
C HIS A 62 -1.00 -0.50 -31.88
N ARG A 63 -0.47 -0.45 -30.66
CA ARG A 63 0.36 -1.55 -30.11
C ARG A 63 -0.52 -2.47 -29.27
N ARG A 64 -0.79 -3.68 -29.78
CA ARG A 64 -1.60 -4.68 -29.07
C ARG A 64 -0.85 -5.15 -27.83
N ILE A 65 -1.35 -4.84 -26.64
CA ILE A 65 -1.01 -5.55 -25.40
C ILE A 65 -1.82 -6.87 -25.38
N PRO A 66 -1.35 -7.97 -24.77
CA PRO A 66 -2.18 -9.15 -24.58
C PRO A 66 -3.39 -8.81 -23.70
N LEU A 67 -4.58 -9.24 -24.10
CA LEU A 67 -5.86 -8.96 -23.43
C LEU A 67 -5.82 -9.18 -21.91
N LYS A 68 -5.16 -10.25 -21.44
CA LYS A 68 -5.01 -10.53 -20.00
C LYS A 68 -4.31 -9.40 -19.23
N ARG A 69 -3.32 -8.75 -19.83
CA ARG A 69 -2.56 -7.66 -19.21
C ARG A 69 -3.33 -6.33 -19.30
N GLU A 70 -4.02 -6.08 -20.42
CA GLU A 70 -4.92 -4.94 -20.58
C GLU A 70 -6.02 -4.96 -19.50
N ILE A 71 -6.74 -6.08 -19.38
CA ILE A 71 -7.79 -6.28 -18.37
C ILE A 71 -7.23 -6.03 -16.97
N LEU A 72 -6.06 -6.58 -16.65
CA LEU A 72 -5.44 -6.40 -15.34
C LEU A 72 -5.15 -4.92 -15.03
N VAL A 73 -4.63 -4.16 -15.99
CA VAL A 73 -4.37 -2.73 -15.81
C VAL A 73 -5.67 -1.94 -15.67
N CYS A 74 -6.68 -2.25 -16.49
CA CYS A 74 -8.01 -1.66 -16.37
C CYS A 74 -8.60 -1.88 -14.97
N VAL A 75 -8.51 -3.11 -14.45
CA VAL A 75 -8.98 -3.43 -13.10
C VAL A 75 -8.28 -2.55 -12.05
N TYR A 76 -6.97 -2.37 -12.14
CA TYR A 76 -6.26 -1.50 -11.17
C TYR A 76 -6.69 -0.03 -11.25
N PHE A 77 -6.86 0.52 -12.45
CA PHE A 77 -7.35 1.90 -12.56
C PHE A 77 -8.80 2.05 -12.09
N ILE A 78 -9.67 1.08 -12.42
CA ILE A 78 -11.07 1.06 -11.96
C ILE A 78 -11.12 1.00 -10.43
N LEU A 79 -10.32 0.13 -9.80
CA LEU A 79 -10.22 0.07 -8.34
C LEU A 79 -9.75 1.42 -7.77
N ASN A 80 -8.78 2.08 -8.38
CA ASN A 80 -8.31 3.40 -7.93
C ASN A 80 -9.42 4.47 -8.02
N ILE A 81 -10.20 4.46 -9.10
CA ILE A 81 -11.36 5.34 -9.30
C ILE A 81 -12.45 5.05 -8.25
N LEU A 82 -12.74 3.77 -8.00
CA LEU A 82 -13.69 3.34 -6.98
C LEU A 82 -13.27 3.85 -5.59
N PHE A 83 -11.98 3.79 -5.25
CA PHE A 83 -11.49 4.37 -4.00
C PHE A 83 -11.72 5.88 -3.94
N GLY A 84 -11.43 6.63 -5.00
CA GLY A 84 -11.71 8.06 -5.06
C GLY A 84 -13.19 8.38 -4.83
N PHE A 85 -14.08 7.64 -5.50
CA PHE A 85 -15.52 7.77 -5.33
C PHE A 85 -15.97 7.45 -3.90
N VAL A 86 -15.50 6.35 -3.31
CA VAL A 86 -15.86 5.94 -1.93
C VAL A 86 -15.42 6.98 -0.91
N ILE A 87 -14.24 7.59 -1.09
CA ILE A 87 -13.78 8.69 -0.23
C ILE A 87 -14.77 9.85 -0.29
N GLY A 88 -15.17 10.26 -1.49
CA GLY A 88 -16.15 11.33 -1.68
C GLY A 88 -17.50 10.99 -1.07
N LEU A 89 -18.00 9.78 -1.32
CA LEU A 89 -19.27 9.28 -0.80
C LEU A 89 -19.31 9.26 0.72
N TYR A 90 -18.24 8.83 1.38
CA TYR A 90 -18.23 8.64 2.83
C TYR A 90 -18.02 9.94 3.61
N LEU A 91 -17.35 10.93 3.01
CA LEU A 91 -16.91 12.14 3.71
C LEU A 91 -18.04 12.89 4.45
N PRO A 92 -19.24 13.13 3.88
CA PRO A 92 -20.30 13.84 4.59
C PRO A 92 -20.90 13.09 5.77
N PHE A 93 -20.74 11.76 5.80
CA PHE A 93 -21.24 10.89 6.88
C PHE A 93 -20.21 10.68 8.00
N MET A 94 -19.02 11.24 7.88
CA MET A 94 -18.00 11.15 8.93
C MET A 94 -18.31 12.10 10.08
N GLU A 95 -18.21 11.56 11.30
CA GLU A 95 -18.43 12.27 12.56
C GLU A 95 -17.15 12.92 13.10
N SER A 96 -15.98 12.40 12.72
CA SER A 96 -14.69 12.92 13.17
C SER A 96 -14.49 14.38 12.75
N ILE A 97 -14.06 15.23 13.70
CA ILE A 97 -13.66 16.62 13.43
C ILE A 97 -12.53 16.69 12.39
N SER A 98 -11.75 15.62 12.24
CA SER A 98 -10.64 15.53 11.30
C SER A 98 -11.01 14.93 9.95
N ARG A 99 -12.31 14.80 9.64
CA ARG A 99 -12.79 14.21 8.37
C ARG A 99 -12.26 14.90 7.12
N ASP A 100 -12.07 16.23 7.14
CA ASP A 100 -11.60 16.97 5.97
C ASP A 100 -10.16 16.60 5.56
N PHE A 101 -9.37 16.05 6.48
CA PHE A 101 -8.03 15.56 6.20
C PHE A 101 -8.01 14.23 5.44
N PHE A 102 -9.12 13.49 5.45
CA PHE A 102 -9.23 12.21 4.74
C PHE A 102 -8.97 12.35 3.23
N PRO A 103 -9.71 13.19 2.46
CA PRO A 103 -9.43 13.41 1.05
C PRO A 103 -8.09 14.12 0.81
N ILE A 104 -7.66 15.00 1.73
CA ILE A 104 -6.39 15.73 1.62
C ILE A 104 -5.19 14.77 1.58
N PHE A 105 -5.22 13.67 2.35
CA PHE A 105 -4.14 12.70 2.34
C PHE A 105 -4.34 11.59 1.31
N MET A 106 -5.57 11.09 1.15
CA MET A 106 -5.81 9.94 0.28
C MET A 106 -5.78 10.29 -1.20
N LEU A 107 -6.31 11.44 -1.63
CA LEU A 107 -6.31 11.81 -3.06
C LEU A 107 -4.88 11.93 -3.63
N PRO A 108 -3.92 12.62 -2.99
CA PRO A 108 -2.53 12.62 -3.45
C PRO A 108 -1.92 11.22 -3.58
N LEU A 109 -2.22 10.31 -2.65
CA LEU A 109 -1.73 8.93 -2.73
C LEU A 109 -2.34 8.18 -3.93
N LEU A 110 -3.63 8.35 -4.20
CA LEU A 110 -4.29 7.76 -5.37
C LEU A 110 -3.80 8.37 -6.69
N LEU A 111 -3.42 9.66 -6.70
CA LEU A 111 -2.79 10.34 -7.84
C LEU A 111 -1.37 9.80 -8.11
N LEU A 112 -0.59 9.54 -7.07
CA LEU A 112 0.70 8.86 -7.17
C LEU A 112 0.53 7.42 -7.67
N LEU A 113 -0.50 6.72 -7.21
CA LEU A 113 -0.82 5.37 -7.69
C LEU A 113 -1.16 5.38 -9.20
N ASN A 114 -1.92 6.37 -9.69
CA ASN A 114 -2.15 6.55 -11.12
C ASN A 114 -0.84 6.66 -11.91
N TYR A 115 0.14 7.42 -11.40
CA TYR A 115 1.45 7.53 -12.04
C TYR A 115 2.16 6.16 -12.11
N VAL A 116 2.14 5.39 -11.02
CA VAL A 116 2.72 4.04 -10.99
C VAL A 116 2.01 3.11 -11.97
N LEU A 117 0.68 3.15 -12.05
CA LEU A 117 -0.11 2.32 -12.97
C LEU A 117 0.17 2.66 -14.45
N ILE A 118 0.38 3.93 -14.78
CA ILE A 118 0.77 4.34 -16.14
C ILE A 118 2.16 3.82 -16.48
N ARG A 119 3.11 3.90 -15.54
CA ARG A 119 4.45 3.32 -15.71
C ARG A 119 4.36 1.81 -15.93
N ARG A 120 3.43 1.13 -15.25
CA ARG A 120 3.17 -0.30 -15.43
C ARG A 120 2.56 -0.61 -16.81
N LEU A 121 1.60 0.19 -17.26
CA LEU A 121 1.03 0.07 -18.60
C LEU A 121 2.11 0.24 -19.68
N GLN A 122 2.94 1.27 -19.54
CA GLN A 122 4.08 1.53 -20.42
C GLN A 122 5.07 0.35 -20.45
N PHE A 123 5.35 -0.24 -19.29
CA PHE A 123 6.21 -1.42 -19.19
C PHE A 123 5.69 -2.57 -20.07
N TYR A 124 4.37 -2.84 -20.04
CA TYR A 124 3.77 -3.88 -20.87
C TYR A 124 3.85 -3.58 -22.37
N VAL A 125 3.58 -2.33 -22.78
CA VAL A 125 3.72 -1.89 -24.18
C VAL A 125 5.16 -2.08 -24.70
N TYR A 126 6.15 -1.76 -23.87
CA TYR A 126 7.56 -1.83 -24.27
C TYR A 126 8.11 -3.27 -24.24
N GLU A 127 7.72 -4.07 -23.25
CA GLU A 127 8.17 -5.47 -23.12
C GLU A 127 7.88 -6.29 -24.37
N GLU A 128 6.67 -6.16 -24.92
CA GLU A 128 6.28 -6.89 -26.11
C GLU A 128 7.10 -6.45 -27.34
N THR A 129 7.40 -5.15 -27.43
CA THR A 129 8.27 -4.61 -28.48
C THR A 129 9.69 -5.20 -28.35
N SER A 130 10.23 -5.29 -27.14
CA SER A 130 11.57 -5.85 -26.89
C SER A 130 11.64 -7.37 -27.02
N GLN A 131 10.60 -8.12 -26.64
CA GLN A 131 10.57 -9.58 -26.83
C GLN A 131 10.52 -9.97 -28.32
N LYS A 132 9.83 -9.18 -29.16
CA LYS A 132 9.88 -9.33 -30.63
C LYS A 132 11.30 -9.08 -31.19
N LEU A 133 12.03 -8.12 -30.63
CA LEU A 133 13.41 -7.79 -31.05
C LEU A 133 14.47 -8.77 -30.52
N LYS A 134 14.33 -9.26 -29.29
CA LYS A 134 15.29 -10.18 -28.64
C LYS A 134 15.28 -11.60 -29.22
N LYS A 135 14.24 -12.00 -29.97
CA LYS A 135 14.26 -13.23 -30.77
C LYS A 135 15.34 -13.23 -31.87
N GLY A 136 16.00 -12.10 -32.15
CA GLY A 136 17.03 -11.98 -33.18
C GLY A 136 18.50 -11.91 -32.74
N LYS A 137 18.83 -11.62 -31.47
CA LYS A 137 20.24 -11.51 -31.02
C LYS A 137 20.41 -11.87 -29.54
N LYS A 138 21.08 -13.00 -29.27
CA LYS A 138 21.72 -13.29 -27.98
C LYS A 138 23.17 -12.80 -28.07
N HIS A 139 23.46 -11.64 -27.50
CA HIS A 139 24.81 -11.31 -27.08
C HIS A 139 24.71 -10.83 -25.63
N VAL A 140 25.28 -11.62 -24.72
CA VAL A 140 25.45 -11.24 -23.32
C VAL A 140 26.85 -10.67 -23.23
N GLU A 141 26.96 -9.35 -23.08
CA GLU A 141 28.21 -8.72 -22.69
C GLU A 141 28.39 -8.94 -21.18
N GLU A 142 29.42 -9.68 -20.79
CA GLU A 142 29.84 -9.79 -19.40
C GLU A 142 30.46 -8.47 -18.94
N ILE A 143 29.69 -7.70 -18.18
CA ILE A 143 30.21 -6.55 -17.47
C ILE A 143 31.00 -7.08 -16.26
N LYS A 144 32.33 -6.87 -16.26
CA LYS A 144 33.15 -7.09 -15.06
C LYS A 144 32.78 -6.03 -14.00
N TYR A 145 32.44 -6.47 -12.81
CA TYR A 145 32.14 -5.60 -11.68
C TYR A 145 33.22 -5.73 -10.59
N ASP A 146 33.78 -4.61 -10.14
CA ASP A 146 34.71 -4.53 -8.99
C ASP A 146 34.03 -4.74 -7.62
N LYS A 147 32.76 -5.18 -7.61
CA LYS A 147 31.92 -5.31 -6.43
C LYS A 147 31.37 -6.72 -6.35
N PRO A 148 31.06 -7.24 -5.14
CA PRO A 148 30.45 -8.54 -5.04
C PRO A 148 29.17 -8.57 -5.87
N VAL A 149 28.96 -9.66 -6.58
CA VAL A 149 27.74 -9.92 -7.36
C VAL A 149 27.07 -11.11 -6.70
N ILE A 150 25.80 -10.97 -6.32
CA ILE A 150 25.00 -12.09 -5.84
C ILE A 150 24.07 -12.51 -6.98
N GLU A 151 24.13 -13.78 -7.36
CA GLU A 151 23.24 -14.38 -8.35
C GLU A 151 22.10 -15.10 -7.62
N TYR A 152 20.86 -14.78 -8.01
CA TYR A 152 19.65 -15.42 -7.48
C TYR A 152 18.60 -15.47 -8.59
N GLU A 153 18.03 -16.66 -8.86
CA GLU A 153 17.05 -16.89 -9.94
C GLU A 153 17.50 -16.33 -11.30
N ASP A 154 18.75 -16.60 -11.71
CA ASP A 154 19.38 -16.12 -12.96
C ASP A 154 19.52 -14.59 -13.10
N GLU A 155 19.20 -13.83 -12.05
CA GLU A 155 19.36 -12.37 -12.00
C GLU A 155 20.57 -11.96 -11.15
N LYS A 156 21.21 -10.85 -11.54
CA LYS A 156 22.43 -10.33 -10.90
C LYS A 156 22.12 -9.15 -10.00
N TYR A 157 22.36 -9.33 -8.70
CA TYR A 157 22.12 -8.31 -7.69
C TYR A 157 23.40 -7.59 -7.31
N ILE A 158 23.41 -6.28 -7.57
CA ILE A 158 24.54 -5.40 -7.27
C ILE A 158 24.00 -4.15 -6.59
N PHE A 159 24.39 -3.91 -5.34
CA PHE A 159 23.88 -2.78 -4.57
C PHE A 159 24.92 -1.67 -4.39
N SER A 160 24.42 -0.46 -4.12
CA SER A 160 25.29 0.63 -3.67
C SER A 160 25.40 0.61 -2.15
N ILE A 161 26.58 0.93 -1.61
CA ILE A 161 26.75 1.05 -0.15
C ILE A 161 25.80 2.12 0.43
N ARG A 162 25.62 3.23 -0.30
CA ARG A 162 24.68 4.30 0.08
C ARG A 162 23.24 3.76 0.26
N SER A 163 22.77 2.91 -0.66
CA SER A 163 21.43 2.33 -0.54
C SER A 163 21.30 1.32 0.60
N LEU A 164 22.39 0.63 0.98
CA LEU A 164 22.41 -0.25 2.16
C LEU A 164 22.36 0.56 3.47
N ILE A 165 23.10 1.66 3.54
CA ILE A 165 23.05 2.59 4.69
C ILE A 165 21.65 3.22 4.80
N LEU A 166 21.07 3.63 3.67
CA LEU A 166 19.70 4.14 3.62
C LEU A 166 18.68 3.10 4.08
N LEU A 167 18.88 1.81 3.82
CA LEU A 167 18.02 0.77 4.39
C LEU A 167 18.17 0.72 5.92
N GLY A 168 19.39 0.65 6.44
CA GLY A 168 19.64 0.51 7.88
C GLY A 168 19.20 1.71 8.72
N ILE A 169 19.32 2.94 8.21
CA ILE A 169 19.00 4.17 8.94
C ILE A 169 17.66 4.76 8.49
N GLY A 170 17.43 4.79 7.17
CA GLY A 170 16.24 5.39 6.59
C GLY A 170 14.97 4.61 6.90
N ALA A 171 15.01 3.27 6.92
CA ALA A 171 13.82 2.48 7.24
C ALA A 171 13.31 2.70 8.68
N PRO A 172 14.14 2.64 9.74
CA PRO A 172 13.68 2.94 11.10
C PRO A 172 13.19 4.38 11.28
N ILE A 173 13.94 5.37 10.76
CA ILE A 173 13.54 6.79 10.85
C ILE A 173 12.20 7.01 10.13
N SER A 174 12.05 6.46 8.92
CA SER A 174 10.81 6.51 8.16
C SER A 174 9.65 5.86 8.91
N ALA A 175 9.85 4.68 9.50
CA ALA A 175 8.79 4.00 10.24
C ALA A 175 8.31 4.85 11.42
N ILE A 176 9.24 5.47 12.17
CA ILE A 176 8.93 6.37 13.28
C ILE A 176 8.18 7.62 12.80
N LEU A 177 8.64 8.25 11.72
CA LEU A 177 8.00 9.46 11.17
C LEU A 177 6.59 9.17 10.66
N ILE A 178 6.38 8.04 9.97
CA ILE A 178 5.05 7.63 9.48
C ILE A 178 4.15 7.30 10.68
N TYR A 179 4.67 6.62 11.71
CA TYR A 179 3.92 6.34 12.93
C TYR A 179 3.45 7.63 13.63
N PHE A 180 4.37 8.58 13.87
CA PHE A 180 3.99 9.85 14.47
C PHE A 180 3.00 10.64 13.63
N PHE A 181 3.13 10.59 12.29
CA PHE A 181 2.13 11.18 11.41
C PHE A 181 0.73 10.60 11.69
N PHE A 182 0.57 9.28 11.72
CA PHE A 182 -0.73 8.65 11.98
C PHE A 182 -1.26 8.85 13.41
N ASP A 183 -0.40 9.13 14.38
CA ASP A 183 -0.81 9.44 15.76
C ASP A 183 -1.31 10.89 15.93
N LEU A 184 -1.08 11.77 14.94
CA LEU A 184 -1.64 13.12 14.97
C LEU A 184 -3.17 13.10 14.87
N LYS A 185 -3.81 14.02 15.60
CA LYS A 185 -5.28 14.20 15.60
C LYS A 185 -5.87 14.31 14.19
N ILE A 186 -5.15 14.91 13.25
CA ILE A 186 -5.55 15.05 11.84
C ILE A 186 -5.82 13.70 11.14
N ASN A 187 -5.32 12.58 11.69
CA ASN A 187 -5.53 11.23 11.15
C ASN A 187 -6.63 10.44 11.88
N TYR A 188 -7.37 11.05 12.80
CA TYR A 188 -8.44 10.36 13.55
C TYR A 188 -9.67 10.02 12.69
N TRP A 189 -9.74 10.47 11.44
CA TRP A 189 -10.65 9.93 10.45
C TRP A 189 -10.41 8.42 10.21
N LEU A 190 -9.16 7.94 10.35
CA LEU A 190 -8.84 6.52 10.21
C LEU A 190 -9.41 5.71 11.38
N HIS A 191 -9.40 6.27 12.59
CA HIS A 191 -9.95 5.63 13.78
C HIS A 191 -11.45 5.38 13.60
N GLU A 192 -12.17 6.37 13.07
CA GLU A 192 -13.59 6.25 12.76
C GLU A 192 -13.87 5.08 11.81
N ILE A 193 -13.12 5.00 10.70
CA ILE A 193 -13.30 3.93 9.70
C ILE A 193 -13.10 2.57 10.36
N VAL A 194 -12.01 2.41 11.12
CA VAL A 194 -11.66 1.14 11.76
C VAL A 194 -12.70 0.73 12.80
N VAL A 195 -13.12 1.66 13.67
CA VAL A 195 -14.08 1.40 14.74
C VAL A 195 -15.45 1.05 14.16
N LYS A 196 -15.96 1.84 13.20
CA LYS A 196 -17.28 1.58 12.58
C LYS A 196 -17.30 0.24 11.83
N GLN A 197 -16.22 -0.11 11.12
CA GLN A 197 -16.12 -1.44 10.49
C GLN A 197 -16.08 -2.57 11.51
N THR A 198 -15.34 -2.40 12.60
CA THR A 198 -15.24 -3.42 13.66
C THR A 198 -16.62 -3.64 14.30
N VAL A 199 -17.34 -2.56 14.64
CA VAL A 199 -18.69 -2.63 15.19
C VAL A 199 -19.65 -3.31 14.21
N TYR A 200 -19.61 -2.95 12.93
CA TYR A 200 -20.41 -3.59 11.90
C TYR A 200 -20.21 -5.12 11.88
N PHE A 201 -18.96 -5.58 11.88
CA PHE A 201 -18.68 -7.02 11.87
C PHE A 201 -19.01 -7.71 13.20
N LEU A 202 -18.83 -7.05 14.35
CA LEU A 202 -19.24 -7.60 15.64
C LEU A 202 -20.74 -7.88 15.67
N ASN A 203 -21.53 -6.92 15.22
CA ASN A 203 -22.98 -7.06 15.19
C ASN A 203 -23.42 -8.07 14.12
N LEU A 204 -22.74 -8.11 12.96
CA LEU A 204 -23.04 -9.07 11.90
C LEU A 204 -22.77 -10.52 12.30
N PHE A 205 -21.65 -10.79 12.98
CA PHE A 205 -21.21 -12.17 13.27
C PHE A 205 -21.61 -12.67 14.65
N PHE A 206 -21.79 -11.79 15.63
CA PHE A 206 -21.99 -12.17 17.02
C PHE A 206 -23.24 -11.57 17.69
N ASP A 207 -24.00 -10.72 16.97
CA ASP A 207 -25.26 -10.11 17.45
C ASP A 207 -25.12 -9.43 18.83
N MET A 208 -24.03 -8.67 19.00
CA MET A 208 -23.64 -8.10 20.30
C MET A 208 -24.24 -6.72 20.60
N ASP A 209 -24.92 -6.09 19.64
CA ASP A 209 -25.43 -4.71 19.71
C ASP A 209 -24.38 -3.66 20.17
N VAL A 210 -23.12 -3.88 19.81
CA VAL A 210 -22.01 -2.96 20.12
C VAL A 210 -22.22 -1.66 19.35
N GLN A 211 -21.84 -0.54 19.95
CA GLN A 211 -21.93 0.78 19.33
C GLN A 211 -20.55 1.45 19.27
N ALA A 212 -20.39 2.32 18.27
CA ALA A 212 -19.24 3.21 18.13
C ALA A 212 -19.63 4.58 18.67
N THR A 213 -18.93 5.08 19.68
CA THR A 213 -19.19 6.41 20.24
C THR A 213 -17.99 7.34 20.01
N TYR A 214 -18.27 8.49 19.42
CA TYR A 214 -17.29 9.57 19.21
C TYR A 214 -17.33 10.58 20.37
N SER A 215 -16.18 10.80 21.01
CA SER A 215 -16.00 11.85 22.03
C SER A 215 -14.75 12.66 21.71
N PRO A 216 -14.87 13.91 21.24
CA PRO A 216 -13.69 14.71 20.89
C PRO A 216 -12.89 15.19 22.12
N ILE A 217 -13.37 14.90 23.33
CA ILE A 217 -12.79 15.31 24.61
C ILE A 217 -12.23 14.06 25.31
N GLY A 218 -10.99 14.17 25.79
CA GLY A 218 -10.31 13.12 26.56
C GLY A 218 -9.18 12.43 25.81
N LYS A 219 -8.68 11.32 26.37
CA LYS A 219 -7.58 10.53 25.80
C LYS A 219 -8.01 9.75 24.56
N TYR A 220 -9.21 9.16 24.58
CA TYR A 220 -9.74 8.32 23.50
C TYR A 220 -10.85 9.07 22.77
N HIS A 221 -10.66 9.28 21.48
CA HIS A 221 -11.66 9.98 20.66
C HIS A 221 -12.77 9.07 20.16
N TRP A 222 -12.49 7.77 20.08
CA TRP A 222 -13.45 6.74 19.69
C TRP A 222 -13.45 5.66 20.76
N SER A 223 -14.60 5.05 20.98
CA SER A 223 -14.76 3.94 21.91
C SER A 223 -15.81 2.95 21.45
N PHE A 224 -15.65 1.70 21.87
CA PHE A 224 -16.65 0.66 21.77
C PHE A 224 -17.52 0.70 23.03
N THR A 225 -18.82 0.83 22.85
CA THR A 225 -19.82 0.92 23.92
C THR A 225 -20.88 -0.16 23.74
N ASN A 226 -21.73 -0.34 24.77
CA ASN A 226 -22.77 -1.37 24.82
C ASN A 226 -22.23 -2.81 24.67
N ILE A 227 -21.10 -3.12 25.32
CA ILE A 227 -20.49 -4.46 25.30
C ILE A 227 -21.12 -5.30 26.42
N GLY A 228 -22.45 -5.51 26.35
CA GLY A 228 -23.22 -6.17 27.41
C GLY A 228 -23.11 -5.41 28.74
N SER A 229 -22.77 -6.11 29.84
CA SER A 229 -22.58 -5.51 31.17
C SER A 229 -21.14 -5.03 31.43
N ARG A 230 -20.27 -5.02 30.40
CA ARG A 230 -18.84 -4.69 30.55
C ARG A 230 -18.58 -3.21 30.29
N ALA A 231 -17.46 -2.73 30.83
CA ALA A 231 -17.01 -1.36 30.62
C ALA A 231 -16.65 -1.09 29.15
N SER A 232 -16.81 0.16 28.71
CA SER A 232 -16.43 0.64 27.38
C SER A 232 -14.92 0.52 27.14
N ILE A 233 -14.54 0.24 25.90
CA ILE A 233 -13.13 0.10 25.49
C ILE A 233 -12.73 1.30 24.63
N GLY A 234 -11.74 2.06 25.08
CA GLY A 234 -11.17 3.17 24.32
C GLY A 234 -10.36 2.69 23.12
N PHE A 235 -10.48 3.39 21.99
CA PHE A 235 -9.74 3.10 20.77
C PHE A 235 -8.49 3.99 20.67
N GLU A 236 -7.34 3.37 20.45
CA GLU A 236 -6.05 4.03 20.26
C GLU A 236 -5.52 3.87 18.83
N THR A 237 -4.57 4.71 18.43
CA THR A 237 -3.86 4.58 17.15
C THR A 237 -3.27 3.18 16.97
N PHE A 238 -2.79 2.56 18.05
CA PHE A 238 -2.28 1.18 18.02
C PHE A 238 -3.34 0.14 17.61
N CYS A 239 -4.60 0.40 17.92
CA CYS A 239 -5.73 -0.45 17.54
C CYS A 239 -6.02 -0.42 16.04
N THR A 240 -5.39 0.47 15.25
CA THR A 240 -5.53 0.47 13.79
C THR A 240 -4.59 -0.52 13.08
N GLY A 241 -3.57 -1.04 13.80
CA GLY A 241 -2.50 -1.84 13.20
C GLY A 241 -1.42 -1.02 12.48
N VAL A 242 -1.47 0.32 12.58
CA VAL A 242 -0.57 1.19 11.82
C VAL A 242 0.90 1.00 12.15
N GLN A 243 1.26 0.59 13.37
CA GLN A 243 2.67 0.33 13.75
C GLN A 243 3.34 -0.66 12.81
N ALA A 244 2.70 -1.81 12.59
CA ALA A 244 3.25 -2.85 11.73
C ALA A 244 3.30 -2.34 10.28
N ILE A 245 2.24 -1.67 9.83
CA ILE A 245 2.20 -1.05 8.50
C ILE A 245 3.36 -0.06 8.31
N CYS A 246 3.65 0.80 9.29
CA CYS A 246 4.73 1.78 9.23
C CYS A 246 6.12 1.13 9.15
N VAL A 247 6.36 0.08 9.94
CA VAL A 247 7.63 -0.67 9.91
C VAL A 247 7.85 -1.27 8.53
N PHE A 248 6.85 -1.98 8.02
CA PHE A 248 6.94 -2.59 6.69
C PHE A 248 6.99 -1.55 5.58
N ALA A 249 6.28 -0.43 5.71
CA ALA A 249 6.36 0.67 4.76
C ALA A 249 7.77 1.26 4.68
N GLY A 250 8.39 1.55 5.84
CA GLY A 250 9.78 2.01 5.92
C GLY A 250 10.74 1.03 5.25
N VAL A 251 10.63 -0.27 5.57
CA VAL A 251 11.49 -1.30 4.96
C VAL A 251 11.29 -1.38 3.44
N ILE A 252 10.05 -1.43 2.96
CA ILE A 252 9.76 -1.56 1.52
C ILE A 252 10.24 -0.32 0.74
N ILE A 253 9.99 0.89 1.26
CA ILE A 253 10.41 2.14 0.62
C ILE A 253 11.93 2.19 0.48
N PHE A 254 12.66 1.85 1.55
CA PHE A 254 14.12 1.95 1.59
C PHE A 254 14.87 0.68 1.16
N THR A 255 14.16 -0.38 0.78
CA THR A 255 14.77 -1.59 0.19
C THR A 255 15.63 -1.17 -1.03
N PRO A 256 16.93 -1.51 -1.07
CA PRO A 256 17.82 -1.03 -2.10
C PRO A 256 17.47 -1.64 -3.46
N HIS A 257 17.89 -0.93 -4.51
CA HIS A 257 17.66 -1.35 -5.89
C HIS A 257 18.94 -1.92 -6.47
N SER A 258 18.83 -3.00 -7.26
CA SER A 258 19.98 -3.49 -8.03
C SER A 258 20.43 -2.42 -9.03
N LYS A 259 21.73 -2.30 -9.25
CA LYS A 259 22.31 -1.47 -10.30
C LYS A 259 22.16 -2.09 -11.68
N ASP A 260 21.97 -3.41 -11.72
CA ASP A 260 21.70 -4.11 -12.95
C ASP A 260 20.32 -3.71 -13.51
N LYS A 261 20.28 -3.43 -14.83
CA LYS A 261 19.10 -2.86 -15.48
C LYS A 261 17.99 -3.90 -15.69
N THR A 262 18.31 -5.18 -15.81
CA THR A 262 17.29 -6.23 -15.98
C THR A 262 16.62 -6.51 -14.65
N THR A 263 17.42 -6.64 -13.59
CA THR A 263 16.96 -6.93 -12.23
C THR A 263 16.14 -5.78 -11.65
N ASN A 264 16.55 -4.53 -11.90
CA ASN A 264 15.88 -3.31 -11.40
C ASN A 264 14.62 -2.91 -12.21
N ARG A 265 14.29 -3.68 -13.25
CA ARG A 265 13.15 -3.36 -14.11
C ARG A 265 11.86 -3.46 -13.30
N ASP A 266 10.97 -2.47 -13.45
CA ASP A 266 9.64 -2.47 -12.82
C ASP A 266 9.62 -2.42 -11.28
N ILE A 267 10.75 -2.08 -10.64
CA ILE A 267 10.88 -2.11 -9.18
C ILE A 267 9.86 -1.22 -8.44
N LEU A 268 9.44 -0.10 -9.05
CA LEU A 268 8.45 0.81 -8.47
C LEU A 268 7.11 0.11 -8.29
N TRP A 269 6.66 -0.64 -9.31
CA TRP A 269 5.42 -1.41 -9.23
C TRP A 269 5.53 -2.53 -8.20
N ARG A 270 6.66 -3.25 -8.15
CA ARG A 270 6.89 -4.31 -7.14
C ARG A 270 6.81 -3.75 -5.72
N LYS A 271 7.45 -2.60 -5.45
CA LYS A 271 7.34 -1.88 -4.17
C LYS A 271 5.92 -1.44 -3.84
N THR A 272 5.26 -0.75 -4.77
CA THR A 272 3.88 -0.29 -4.57
C THR A 272 2.93 -1.46 -4.32
N LYS A 273 3.05 -2.55 -5.08
CA LYS A 273 2.26 -3.76 -4.89
C LYS A 273 2.50 -4.36 -3.50
N SER A 274 3.75 -4.49 -3.07
CA SER A 274 4.08 -5.01 -1.74
C SER A 274 3.49 -4.12 -0.64
N LEU A 275 3.61 -2.79 -0.75
CA LEU A 275 3.04 -1.83 0.20
C LEU A 275 1.52 -1.97 0.34
N ILE A 276 0.81 -2.02 -0.79
CA ILE A 276 -0.65 -2.14 -0.80
C ILE A 276 -1.06 -3.47 -0.17
N ILE A 277 -0.48 -4.58 -0.63
CA ILE A 277 -0.91 -5.91 -0.16
C ILE A 277 -0.54 -6.13 1.30
N SER A 278 0.66 -5.73 1.74
CA SER A 278 1.05 -5.84 3.15
C SER A 278 0.13 -5.00 4.05
N SER A 279 -0.22 -3.78 3.62
CA SER A 279 -1.11 -2.90 4.39
C SER A 279 -2.52 -3.48 4.50
N VAL A 280 -3.07 -4.03 3.40
CA VAL A 280 -4.39 -4.69 3.40
C VAL A 280 -4.41 -5.92 4.30
N ILE A 281 -3.37 -6.76 4.26
CA ILE A 281 -3.27 -7.94 5.13
C ILE A 281 -3.23 -7.52 6.60
N PHE A 282 -2.36 -6.55 6.96
CA PHE A 282 -2.29 -6.06 8.34
C PHE A 282 -3.60 -5.45 8.80
N TYR A 283 -4.24 -4.66 7.95
CA TYR A 283 -5.54 -4.06 8.24
C TYR A 283 -6.60 -5.14 8.54
N ALA A 284 -6.77 -6.11 7.64
CA ALA A 284 -7.75 -7.17 7.79
C ALA A 284 -7.51 -8.03 9.03
N VAL A 285 -6.25 -8.42 9.25
CA VAL A 285 -5.82 -9.16 10.45
C VAL A 285 -6.14 -8.38 11.71
N ASN A 286 -5.89 -7.07 11.71
CA ASN A 286 -6.11 -6.26 12.87
C ASN A 286 -7.60 -6.06 13.18
N ILE A 287 -8.46 -5.95 12.16
CA ILE A 287 -9.92 -6.03 12.33
C ILE A 287 -10.29 -7.37 13.00
N ILE A 288 -9.86 -8.51 12.43
CA ILE A 288 -10.13 -9.83 13.00
C ILE A 288 -9.64 -9.94 14.45
N ARG A 289 -8.45 -9.40 14.74
CA ARG A 289 -7.88 -9.34 16.09
C ARG A 289 -8.85 -8.66 17.05
N MET A 290 -9.37 -7.48 16.69
CA MET A 290 -10.31 -6.74 17.51
C MET A 290 -11.65 -7.45 17.66
N LEU A 291 -12.16 -8.09 16.60
CA LEU A 291 -13.39 -8.87 16.66
C LEU A 291 -13.27 -9.98 17.73
N ILE A 292 -12.19 -10.74 17.69
CA ILE A 292 -11.95 -11.82 18.66
C ILE A 292 -11.75 -11.24 20.06
N GLN A 293 -10.95 -10.17 20.20
CA GLN A 293 -10.68 -9.54 21.50
C GLN A 293 -11.95 -9.02 22.18
N ILE A 294 -12.81 -8.31 21.43
CA ILE A 294 -14.04 -7.72 21.97
C ILE A 294 -15.07 -8.81 22.25
N TYR A 295 -15.19 -9.82 21.39
CA TYR A 295 -16.10 -10.95 21.62
C TYR A 295 -15.71 -11.77 22.86
N LEU A 296 -14.43 -12.09 23.04
CA LEU A 296 -13.95 -12.82 24.22
C LEU A 296 -14.17 -11.99 25.49
N TYR A 297 -13.95 -10.68 25.43
CA TYR A 297 -14.22 -9.79 26.56
C TYR A 297 -15.72 -9.75 26.91
N TYR A 298 -16.59 -9.74 25.89
CA TYR A 298 -18.04 -9.79 26.05
C TYR A 298 -18.52 -11.06 26.75
N ILE A 299 -18.02 -12.25 26.36
CA ILE A 299 -18.39 -13.52 27.02
C ILE A 299 -17.72 -13.72 28.39
N GLY A 300 -16.80 -12.84 28.77
CA GLY A 300 -16.41 -12.63 30.16
C GLY A 300 -14.95 -12.87 30.51
N TYR A 301 -14.07 -13.08 29.53
CA TYR A 301 -12.63 -13.15 29.76
C TYR A 301 -12.06 -11.78 30.20
N ALA A 302 -10.98 -11.80 30.99
CA ALA A 302 -10.32 -10.58 31.44
C ALA A 302 -9.61 -9.88 30.28
N TRP A 303 -9.75 -8.55 30.18
CA TRP A 303 -9.20 -7.78 29.06
C TRP A 303 -7.68 -7.93 28.93
N ASP A 304 -6.95 -7.89 30.06
CA ASP A 304 -5.49 -7.94 30.08
C ASP A 304 -4.96 -9.26 29.49
N ASP A 305 -5.58 -10.39 29.82
CA ASP A 305 -5.17 -11.71 29.34
C ASP A 305 -5.34 -11.86 27.82
N ILE A 306 -6.44 -11.34 27.28
CA ILE A 306 -6.80 -11.44 25.87
C ILE A 306 -5.99 -10.43 25.03
N HIS A 307 -5.84 -9.21 25.55
CA HIS A 307 -5.25 -8.10 24.81
C HIS A 307 -3.81 -8.41 24.43
N TYR A 308 -2.99 -8.89 25.37
CA TYR A 308 -1.58 -9.19 25.12
C TYR A 308 -1.40 -10.49 24.32
N SER A 309 -2.11 -11.55 24.66
CA SER A 309 -1.93 -12.87 24.04
C SER A 309 -2.28 -12.87 22.56
N ILE A 310 -3.41 -12.28 22.19
CA ILE A 310 -3.83 -12.21 20.78
C ILE A 310 -2.98 -11.20 20.01
N SER A 311 -2.50 -10.14 20.67
CA SER A 311 -1.55 -9.22 20.04
C SER A 311 -0.21 -9.89 19.72
N ALA A 312 0.30 -10.78 20.58
CA ALA A 312 1.51 -11.55 20.31
C ALA A 312 1.36 -12.50 19.09
N ALA A 313 0.17 -13.07 18.88
CA ALA A 313 -0.12 -13.93 17.72
C ALA A 313 0.03 -13.18 16.37
N SER A 314 -0.06 -11.85 16.35
CA SER A 314 0.17 -11.05 15.14
C SER A 314 1.60 -11.15 14.58
N SER A 315 2.57 -11.63 15.37
CA SER A 315 3.94 -11.88 14.92
C SER A 315 4.05 -12.93 13.81
N PHE A 316 3.17 -13.95 13.80
CA PHE A 316 3.12 -14.94 12.72
C PHE A 316 2.76 -14.30 11.36
N ILE A 317 1.94 -13.26 11.39
CA ILE A 317 1.49 -12.55 10.19
C ILE A 317 2.61 -11.68 9.64
N ALA A 318 3.41 -11.08 10.51
CA ALA A 318 4.64 -10.39 10.10
C ALA A 318 5.59 -11.35 9.36
N ALA A 319 5.76 -12.59 9.84
CA ALA A 319 6.58 -13.60 9.14
C ALA A 319 6.04 -13.94 7.74
N ILE A 320 4.73 -14.14 7.61
CA ILE A 320 4.08 -14.37 6.30
C ILE A 320 4.33 -13.19 5.34
N ILE A 321 4.25 -11.96 5.85
CA ILE A 321 4.47 -10.76 5.03
C ILE A 321 5.93 -10.65 4.59
N VAL A 322 6.89 -11.01 5.44
CA VAL A 322 8.31 -11.10 5.03
C VAL A 322 8.50 -12.11 3.89
N LEU A 323 7.82 -13.27 3.94
CA LEU A 323 7.87 -14.27 2.87
C LEU A 323 7.24 -13.75 1.57
N LEU A 324 6.09 -13.07 1.65
CA LEU A 324 5.45 -12.43 0.49
C LEU A 324 6.33 -11.31 -0.10
N MET A 325 6.97 -10.53 0.75
CA MET A 325 7.94 -9.51 0.33
C MET A 325 9.13 -10.12 -0.38
N HIS A 326 9.69 -11.24 0.12
CA HIS A 326 10.79 -11.93 -0.57
C HIS A 326 10.40 -12.34 -1.99
N LYS A 327 9.16 -12.81 -2.17
CA LYS A 327 8.62 -13.16 -3.51
C LYS A 327 8.50 -11.97 -4.47
N TRP A 328 8.17 -10.78 -3.97
CA TRP A 328 7.93 -9.61 -4.83
C TRP A 328 9.13 -8.67 -4.93
N ILE A 329 9.95 -8.59 -3.88
CA ILE A 329 11.11 -7.70 -3.74
C ILE A 329 12.24 -8.51 -3.08
N PRO A 330 12.81 -9.51 -3.81
CA PRO A 330 13.90 -10.33 -3.28
C PRO A 330 15.13 -9.49 -2.90
N GLU A 331 15.25 -8.26 -3.44
CA GLU A 331 16.29 -7.30 -3.09
C GLU A 331 16.38 -7.05 -1.59
N PHE A 332 15.28 -7.16 -0.84
CA PHE A 332 15.32 -6.98 0.62
C PHE A 332 16.25 -8.01 1.27
N ILE A 333 15.98 -9.31 1.11
CA ILE A 333 16.79 -10.37 1.73
C ILE A 333 18.20 -10.39 1.11
N ILE A 334 18.30 -10.27 -0.22
CA ILE A 334 19.59 -10.32 -0.91
C ILE A 334 20.47 -9.14 -0.48
N SER A 335 19.91 -7.97 -0.18
CA SER A 335 20.68 -6.84 0.32
C SER A 335 21.27 -7.06 1.71
N LEU A 336 20.59 -7.82 2.58
CA LEU A 336 21.13 -8.21 3.88
C LEU A 336 22.30 -9.18 3.72
N ILE A 337 22.18 -10.16 2.83
CA ILE A 337 23.26 -11.11 2.48
C ILE A 337 24.45 -10.35 1.88
N TYR A 338 24.18 -9.36 1.01
CA TYR A 338 25.20 -8.50 0.42
C TYR A 338 25.93 -7.66 1.48
N ALA A 339 25.20 -7.05 2.41
CA ALA A 339 25.79 -6.29 3.51
C ALA A 339 26.69 -7.18 4.38
N TYR A 340 26.23 -8.39 4.73
CA TYR A 340 27.02 -9.37 5.46
C TYR A 340 28.31 -9.75 4.71
N THR A 341 28.21 -9.98 3.39
CA THR A 341 29.36 -10.31 2.54
C THR A 341 30.39 -9.18 2.52
N LEU A 342 29.96 -7.93 2.42
CA LEU A 342 30.84 -6.76 2.50
C LEU A 342 31.54 -6.66 3.86
N ILE A 343 30.80 -6.86 4.96
CA ILE A 343 31.36 -6.82 6.32
C ILE A 343 32.43 -7.91 6.46
N LYS A 344 32.12 -9.13 6.02
CA LYS A 344 33.06 -10.27 6.03
C LYS A 344 34.34 -9.95 5.25
N GLN A 345 34.20 -9.45 4.02
CA GLN A 345 35.34 -9.06 3.18
C GLN A 345 36.19 -7.96 3.83
N GLY A 346 35.55 -6.94 4.42
CA GLY A 346 36.24 -5.87 5.14
C GLY A 346 37.03 -6.35 6.37
N ILE A 347 36.51 -7.36 7.08
CA ILE A 347 37.22 -8.00 8.19
C ILE A 347 38.43 -8.79 7.68
N THR A 348 38.26 -9.64 6.66
CA THR A 348 39.35 -10.46 6.09
C THR A 348 40.41 -9.67 5.34
N GLY A 349 40.05 -8.56 4.68
CA GLY A 349 41.01 -7.68 3.99
C GLY A 349 41.91 -6.91 4.96
N ARG A 350 41.39 -6.57 6.16
CA ARG A 350 42.20 -5.99 7.25
C ARG A 350 43.15 -7.00 7.89
N THR A 351 42.87 -8.30 7.79
CA THR A 351 43.74 -9.36 8.33
C THR A 351 44.89 -9.73 7.39
N LYS A 352 44.81 -9.41 6.09
CA LYS A 352 45.90 -9.63 5.12
C LYS A 352 46.89 -8.46 5.00
N ASN A 353 46.52 -7.27 5.50
CA ASN A 353 47.35 -6.06 5.50
C ASN A 353 47.93 -5.73 6.90
N LYS A 354 47.86 -6.68 7.83
CA LYS A 354 48.65 -6.73 9.06
C LYS A 354 49.54 -7.96 8.96
#